data_AF-A0A6I2FA67-F1
#
_entry.id   AF-A0A6I2FA67-F1
#
_cell.length_a   1.000
_cell.length_b   1.000
_cell.length_c   1.000
_cell.angle_alpha   90.00
_cell.angle_beta   90.00
_cell.angle_gamma   90.00
#
_symmetry.space_group_name_H-M   'P 1'
#
loop_
_entity.id
_entity.type
_entity.pdbx_description
1 polymer ?
#
loop_
_entity_poly.entity_id
_entity_poly.type
_entity_poly.pdbx_seq_one_letter_code
_entity_poly.pdbx_strand_id
1 'polypeptide(L)' 'MIVISIGKNVLLGIKDKDKYLEDFRAAFKAEYDYPIMYTNDDSIEGIKIGFRFKDRGIPLTKVDKVLHRIKSAFHVQ' A
#
# COMPACT_ATOMS: atom_id res chain seq x y z
N MET A 1 -11.27 1.47 -7.93
CA MET A 1 -9.84 1.20 -7.69
C MET A 1 -9.29 2.39 -6.93
N ILE A 2 -8.75 2.20 -5.73
CA ILE A 2 -8.04 3.27 -5.01
C ILE A 2 -6.56 3.11 -5.36
N VAL A 3 -5.89 4.21 -5.69
CA VAL A 3 -4.46 4.25 -5.95
C VAL A 3 -3.85 5.26 -5.00
N ILE A 4 -2.79 4.87 -4.30
CA ILE A 4 -2.03 5.75 -3.41
C ILE A 4 -0.62 5.84 -3.96
N SER A 5 -0.15 7.05 -4.22
CA SER A 5 1.23 7.33 -4.62
C SER A 5 2.07 7.67 -3.39
N ILE A 6 3.23 7.04 -3.29
CA ILE A 6 4.17 7.18 -2.18
C ILE A 6 5.54 7.54 -2.76
N GLY A 7 6.17 8.62 -2.29
CA GLY A 7 7.45 9.09 -2.85
C GLY A 7 8.64 8.14 -2.57
N LYS A 8 9.69 8.17 -3.41
CA LYS A 8 10.89 7.29 -3.31
C LYS A 8 11.51 7.20 -1.92
N ASN A 9 11.43 8.28 -1.14
CA ASN A 9 12.12 8.39 0.14
C ASN A 9 11.55 7.47 1.21
N VAL A 10 10.35 6.95 0.99
CA VAL A 10 9.62 6.15 1.95
C VAL A 10 10.20 4.73 2.12
N LEU A 11 10.93 4.25 1.12
CA LEU A 11 11.68 3.00 1.20
C LEU A 11 13.19 3.22 1.46
N LEU A 12 13.60 4.45 1.84
CA LEU A 12 14.99 4.70 2.21
C LEU A 12 15.36 3.90 3.48
N GLY A 13 16.49 3.21 3.44
CA GLY A 13 16.96 2.35 4.54
C GLY A 13 16.41 0.91 4.52
N ILE A 14 15.44 0.60 3.64
CA ILE A 14 15.00 -0.78 3.41
C ILE A 14 15.98 -1.47 2.46
N LYS A 15 16.67 -2.50 2.97
CA LYS A 15 17.72 -3.23 2.24
C LYS A 15 17.19 -4.02 1.06
N ASP A 16 16.05 -4.69 1.24
CA ASP A 16 15.36 -5.47 0.21
C ASP A 16 13.93 -4.92 0.06
N LYS A 17 13.76 -4.04 -0.91
CA LYS A 17 12.50 -3.32 -1.15
C LYS A 17 11.43 -4.27 -1.67
N ASP A 18 11.79 -5.18 -2.58
CA ASP A 18 10.84 -6.10 -3.20
C ASP A 18 10.30 -7.08 -2.16
N LYS A 19 11.17 -7.63 -1.32
CA LYS A 19 10.74 -8.49 -0.20
C LYS A 19 9.84 -7.73 0.77
N TYR A 20 10.19 -6.50 1.13
CA TYR A 20 9.36 -5.69 2.03
C TYR A 20 7.95 -5.46 1.47
N LEU A 21 7.84 -5.12 0.18
CA LEU A 21 6.56 -4.89 -0.49
C LEU A 21 5.73 -6.19 -0.60
N GLU A 22 6.36 -7.32 -0.88
CA GLU A 22 5.69 -8.63 -0.92
C GLU A 22 5.22 -9.09 0.48
N ASP A 23 6.05 -8.89 1.52
CA ASP A 23 5.67 -9.20 2.91
C ASP A 23 4.49 -8.30 3.35
N PHE A 24 4.53 -7.00 3.02
CA PHE A 24 3.41 -6.09 3.29
C PHE A 24 2.14 -6.51 2.54
N ARG A 25 2.26 -6.93 1.27
CA ARG A 25 1.15 -7.44 0.45
C ARG A 25 0.52 -8.70 1.03
N ALA A 26 1.34 -9.65 1.47
CA ALA A 26 0.87 -10.87 2.09
C ALA A 26 0.11 -10.57 3.40
N ALA A 27 0.68 -9.71 4.26
CA ALA A 27 0.04 -9.29 5.51
C ALA A 27 -1.26 -8.53 5.27
N PHE A 28 -1.29 -7.60 4.32
CA PHE A 28 -2.47 -6.81 3.99
C PHE A 28 -3.60 -7.70 3.46
N LYS A 29 -3.28 -8.68 2.59
CA LYS A 29 -4.26 -9.66 2.11
C LYS A 29 -4.79 -10.54 3.25
N ALA A 30 -3.94 -10.97 4.17
CA ALA A 30 -4.37 -11.78 5.31
C ALA A 30 -5.32 -11.01 6.25
N GLU A 31 -5.07 -9.72 6.46
CA GLU A 31 -5.84 -8.88 7.37
C GLU A 31 -7.15 -8.37 6.77
N TYR A 32 -7.15 -8.01 5.47
CA TYR A 32 -8.28 -7.33 4.84
C TYR A 32 -8.94 -8.12 3.68
N ASP A 33 -8.37 -9.25 3.26
CA ASP A 33 -8.80 -10.04 2.08
C ASP A 33 -8.89 -9.22 0.78
N TYR A 34 -8.05 -8.18 0.68
CA TYR A 34 -7.95 -7.33 -0.51
C TYR A 34 -6.60 -7.50 -1.21
N PRO A 35 -6.58 -7.86 -2.50
CA PRO A 35 -5.35 -7.84 -3.27
C PRO A 35 -4.85 -6.41 -3.47
N ILE A 36 -3.55 -6.22 -3.27
CA ILE A 36 -2.82 -4.99 -3.61
C ILE A 36 -1.76 -5.26 -4.67
N MET A 37 -1.47 -4.24 -5.46
CA MET A 37 -0.46 -4.25 -6.53
C MET A 37 0.43 -3.03 -6.40
N TYR A 38 1.72 -3.20 -6.73
CA TYR A 38 2.67 -2.10 -6.78
C TYR A 38 3.06 -1.83 -8.21
N THR A 39 3.13 -0.56 -8.58
CA THR A 39 3.75 -0.10 -9.82
C THR A 39 4.64 1.09 -9.52
N ASN A 40 5.58 1.41 -10.41
CA ASN A 40 6.38 2.63 -10.26
C ASN A 40 5.50 3.86 -10.52
N ASP A 41 5.78 4.94 -9.80
CA ASP A 41 5.23 6.26 -10.07
C ASP A 41 6.31 7.19 -10.62
N ASP A 42 6.43 7.25 -11.94
CA ASP A 42 7.44 8.09 -12.59
C ASP A 42 7.18 9.60 -12.39
N SER A 43 5.94 10.00 -12.04
CA SER A 43 5.57 11.41 -11.86
C SER A 43 6.11 12.04 -10.58
N ILE A 44 6.37 11.22 -9.55
CA ILE A 44 6.88 11.66 -8.26
C ILE A 44 8.15 10.91 -7.84
N GLU A 45 8.75 10.16 -8.78
CA GLU A 45 9.82 9.20 -8.52
C GLU A 45 9.47 8.34 -7.29
N GLY A 46 8.44 7.50 -7.39
CA GLY A 46 7.90 6.77 -6.23
C GLY A 46 7.29 5.43 -6.59
N ILE A 47 6.38 4.96 -5.74
CA ILE A 47 5.57 3.75 -5.96
C ILE A 47 4.08 4.11 -5.90
N LYS A 48 3.28 3.50 -6.77
CA LYS A 48 1.82 3.45 -6.67
C LYS A 48 1.41 2.15 -6.04
N ILE A 49 0.53 2.23 -5.05
CA ILE A 49 -0.15 1.08 -4.47
C ILE A 49 -1.58 1.09 -4.99
N GLY A 50 -1.89 0.13 -5.85
CA GLY A 50 -3.24 -0.10 -6.37
C GLY A 50 -3.99 -1.11 -5.51
N PHE A 51 -5.13 -0.69 -4.96
CA PHE A 51 -6.01 -1.55 -4.17
C PHE A 51 -7.18 -2.03 -5.05
N ARG A 52 -7.31 -3.36 -5.18
CA ARG A 52 -8.40 -3.98 -5.92
C ARG A 52 -9.39 -4.62 -4.95
N PHE A 53 -10.53 -3.97 -4.79
CA PHE A 53 -11.63 -4.48 -3.98
C PHE A 53 -12.45 -5.48 -4.79
N LYS A 54 -12.90 -6.56 -4.14
CA LYS A 54 -13.77 -7.58 -4.77
C LYS A 54 -15.15 -7.00 -5.11
N ASP A 55 -15.62 -6.04 -4.31
CA ASP A 55 -16.92 -5.36 -4.45
C ASP A 55 -16.77 -3.87 -4.87
N ARG A 56 -17.86 -3.10 -4.80
CA ARG A 56 -17.92 -1.67 -5.19
C ARG A 56 -16.99 -0.73 -4.39
N GLY A 57 -16.30 -1.20 -3.35
CA GLY A 57 -15.37 -0.39 -2.54
C GLY A 57 -14.93 -1.03 -1.22
N ILE A 58 -14.32 -0.23 -0.34
CA ILE A 58 -14.05 -0.59 1.06
C ILE A 58 -15.23 -0.11 1.92
N PRO A 59 -15.74 -0.92 2.87
CA PRO A 59 -16.69 -0.43 3.87
C PRO A 59 -16.11 0.73 4.67
N LEU A 60 -16.85 1.83 4.86
CA LEU A 60 -16.37 3.02 5.59
C LEU A 60 -15.82 2.68 6.98
N THR A 61 -16.40 1.69 7.66
CA THR A 61 -15.94 1.18 8.96
C THR A 61 -14.53 0.57 8.97
N LYS A 62 -13.98 0.25 7.79
CA LYS A 62 -12.62 -0.29 7.62
C LYS A 62 -11.64 0.71 7.01
N VAL A 63 -12.12 1.82 6.45
CA VAL A 63 -11.29 2.80 5.71
C VAL A 63 -10.20 3.38 6.62
N ASP A 64 -10.55 3.82 7.82
CA ASP A 64 -9.59 4.42 8.74
C ASP A 64 -8.48 3.43 9.15
N LYS A 65 -8.84 2.16 9.34
CA LYS A 65 -7.87 1.10 9.68
C LYS A 65 -6.91 0.84 8.52
N VAL A 66 -7.44 0.74 7.30
CA VAL A 66 -6.64 0.56 6.09
C VAL A 66 -5.68 1.73 5.89
N LEU A 67 -6.17 2.97 6.00
CA LEU A 67 -5.35 4.17 5.89
C LEU A 67 -4.27 4.21 6.97
N HIS A 68 -4.61 3.91 8.22
CA HIS A 68 -3.65 3.83 9.32
C HIS A 68 -2.57 2.76 9.06
N ARG A 69 -2.95 1.58 8.57
CA ARG A 69 -2.00 0.50 8.24
C ARG A 69 -1.00 0.93 7.18
N ILE A 70 -1.45 1.62 6.14
CA ILE A 70 -0.61 2.15 5.06
C ILE A 70 0.32 3.23 5.59
N LYS A 71 -0.22 4.19 6.36
CA LYS A 71 0.58 5.26 7.00
C LYS A 71 1.69 4.71 7.88
N SER A 72 1.36 3.73 8.72
CA SER A 72 2.30 3.08 9.63
C SER A 72 3.34 2.24 8.92
N ALA A 73 2.98 1.52 7.84
CA ALA A 73 3.96 0.74 7.06
C ALA A 73 4.99 1.65 6.38
N PHE A 74 4.51 2.74 5.81
CA PHE A 74 5.30 3.61 4.95
C PHE A 74 5.80 4.88 5.65
N HIS A 75 5.63 4.99 6.97
CA HIS A 75 6.03 6.16 7.76
C HIS A 75 5.56 7.50 7.14
N VAL A 76 4.38 7.52 6.50
CA VAL A 76 3.81 8.71 5.87
C VAL A 76 2.81 9.37 6.83
N GLN A 77 2.91 10.70 6.99
CA GLN A 77 2.02 11.49 7.84
C GLN A 77 0.64 11.70 7.20
#